data_AF-I8UA14-F1
#
_entry.id   AF-I8UA14-F1
#
_cell.length_a   1.000
_cell.length_b   1.000
_cell.length_c   1.000
_cell.angle_alpha   90.00
_cell.angle_beta   90.00
_cell.angle_gamma   90.00
#
_symmetry.space_group_name_H-M   'P 1'
#
loop_
_entity.id
_entity.type
_entity.pdbx_description
1 polymer ?
#
loop_
_entity_poly.entity_id
_entity_poly.type
_entity_poly.pdbx_seq_one_letter_code
_entity_poly.pdbx_strand_id
1 'polypeptide(L)'
;MKFLSTHKHTINGLEQWAERKRLVLVRFFFWRPGVEAEKTMDGLLYGIVHDTLKQCPEFTPIVFPEQWEESIRSDWRVPLQFRFSQKDIRVALNTLLHNKELYEKYRLCFFVDGLDECLETCQQDYHDMVNLLLGWVDVAPLDLKLCISSRNYEIFRTAFEDEKRLKLHELTRHDIENFVIHRLKGFEICSYIKSAAQAKQKLVNEIVDRADGVLVLIEHLLTWANPLDRISVYRTFAVVGKLAELGMTPMTLLRYSFLSDYEMNTMFAMHAELSGCELIESDMKTRKTQARARLNDQSRGLIEIKPLPYRGHLLTKPLDIEHVTFIHRSVFDSLQTYHILDIMEACEGLDIVDAMSQIVLAEIKFFGLYSFHSTRLRWNLLKKLPPLLGYCQKEARDASIFRFFDELDHAVLCIQGLSPLQDQQNQLPVYISGTGHFTPSACYFSVFHWVIYTQYVGYLRYKILQYSRLVLDKFQFTHILACIIESIYDTGNVELLRVVEPYLEGFAQGQHMEITYIKGWSQTNILNTALLAALKWLADLSPADKTLYATLLESLLGSSTGIPWAIQAVTSYPRHNTATLQ
;
A
#
# COMPACT_ATOMS: atom_id res chain seq x y z
N MET A 1 19.16 -17.89 2.74
CA MET A 1 20.54 -17.86 3.29
C MET A 1 20.74 -18.45 4.71
N LYS A 2 19.73 -18.46 5.59
CA LYS A 2 19.88 -18.87 7.02
C LYS A 2 20.52 -20.24 7.27
N PHE A 3 20.14 -21.25 6.49
CA PHE A 3 20.74 -22.60 6.58
C PHE A 3 22.24 -22.54 6.27
N LEU A 4 22.62 -21.92 5.14
CA LEU A 4 24.01 -21.85 4.68
C LEU A 4 24.94 -21.19 5.71
N SER A 5 24.51 -20.08 6.32
CA SER A 5 25.36 -19.30 7.25
C SER A 5 25.53 -19.94 8.63
N THR A 6 24.81 -21.01 8.93
CA THR A 6 24.90 -21.77 10.19
C THR A 6 25.33 -23.22 9.98
N HIS A 7 25.45 -23.66 8.72
CA HIS A 7 25.78 -25.03 8.39
C HIS A 7 27.24 -25.35 8.70
N LYS A 8 27.49 -26.50 9.34
CA LYS A 8 28.81 -26.92 9.82
C LYS A 8 29.86 -26.96 8.72
N HIS A 9 29.51 -27.48 7.54
CA HIS A 9 30.47 -27.54 6.42
C HIS A 9 30.88 -26.14 5.92
N THR A 10 29.94 -25.19 5.90
CA THR A 10 30.23 -23.80 5.51
C THR A 10 31.17 -23.15 6.52
N ILE A 11 30.87 -23.31 7.82
CA ILE A 11 31.69 -22.75 8.90
C ILE A 11 33.09 -23.35 8.86
N ASN A 12 33.22 -24.68 8.78
CA ASN A 12 34.52 -25.36 8.69
C ASN A 12 35.33 -24.88 7.49
N GLY A 13 34.71 -24.69 6.32
CA GLY A 13 35.39 -24.16 5.14
C GLY A 13 35.84 -22.70 5.31
N LEU A 14 35.05 -21.87 6.00
CA LEU A 14 35.43 -20.49 6.32
C LEU A 14 36.51 -20.42 7.40
N GLU A 15 36.53 -21.33 8.36
CA GLU A 15 37.58 -21.45 9.38
C GLU A 15 38.90 -21.93 8.76
N GLN A 16 38.84 -22.90 7.84
CA GLN A 16 39.99 -23.30 7.04
C GLN A 16 40.52 -22.13 6.20
N TRP A 17 39.62 -21.35 5.60
CA TRP A 17 40.00 -20.11 4.94
C TRP A 17 40.56 -19.09 5.93
N ALA A 18 40.07 -18.95 7.15
CA ALA A 18 40.59 -17.99 8.13
C ALA A 18 42.05 -18.31 8.55
N GLU A 19 42.46 -19.57 8.43
CA GLU A 19 43.79 -20.08 8.80
C GLU A 19 44.18 -19.69 10.23
N ARG A 20 45.10 -18.72 10.40
CA ARG A 20 45.58 -18.24 11.70
C ARG A 20 44.83 -16.99 12.19
N LYS A 21 44.00 -16.39 11.34
CA LYS A 21 43.19 -15.20 11.67
C LYS A 21 41.87 -15.63 12.30
N ARG A 22 41.28 -14.76 13.13
CA ARG A 22 39.96 -15.01 13.72
C ARG A 22 38.87 -14.73 12.68
N LEU A 23 37.92 -15.65 12.52
CA LEU A 23 36.80 -15.48 11.61
C LEU A 23 35.71 -14.59 12.23
N VAL A 24 35.27 -13.59 11.50
CA VAL A 24 34.12 -12.73 11.84
C VAL A 24 32.98 -13.05 10.88
N LEU A 25 31.83 -13.44 11.44
CA LEU A 25 30.65 -13.76 10.65
C LEU A 25 29.56 -12.73 10.91
N VAL A 26 29.15 -12.03 9.85
CA VAL A 26 28.04 -11.07 9.89
C VAL A 26 26.88 -11.65 9.10
N ARG A 27 25.67 -11.49 9.61
CA ARG A 27 24.45 -12.01 8.98
C ARG A 27 23.40 -10.92 8.93
N PHE A 28 22.98 -10.56 7.73
CA PHE A 28 21.90 -9.62 7.52
C PHE A 28 20.88 -10.22 6.55
N PHE A 29 19.60 -10.04 6.86
CA PHE A 29 18.50 -10.57 6.06
C PHE A 29 17.57 -9.42 5.77
N PHE A 30 17.48 -9.00 4.50
CA PHE A 30 16.46 -8.05 4.10
C PHE A 30 15.08 -8.68 4.27
N TRP A 31 14.13 -7.87 4.70
CA TRP A 31 12.74 -8.27 4.84
C TRP A 31 11.85 -7.07 4.50
N ARG A 32 11.32 -7.02 3.28
CA ARG A 32 10.50 -5.89 2.80
C ARG A 32 9.27 -5.59 3.67
N PRO A 33 8.55 -6.59 4.23
CA PRO A 33 7.46 -6.34 5.18
C PRO A 33 7.92 -5.93 6.60
N GLY A 34 9.24 -5.85 6.82
CA GLY A 34 9.86 -5.61 8.12
C GLY A 34 9.85 -4.17 8.56
N VAL A 35 10.56 -3.91 9.66
CA VAL A 35 10.80 -2.54 10.12
C VAL A 35 11.76 -1.82 9.17
N GLU A 36 11.81 -0.49 9.21
CA GLU A 36 12.63 0.32 8.30
C GLU A 36 14.10 -0.12 8.22
N ALA A 37 14.69 -0.53 9.35
CA ALA A 37 16.07 -1.02 9.40
C ALA A 37 16.26 -2.42 8.77
N GLU A 38 15.21 -3.18 8.50
CA GLU A 38 15.31 -4.51 7.86
C GLU A 38 15.16 -4.44 6.33
N LYS A 39 14.82 -3.27 5.78
CA LYS A 39 14.51 -3.11 4.35
C LYS A 39 15.23 -1.93 3.70
N THR A 40 16.12 -1.26 4.41
CA THR A 40 16.89 -0.11 3.89
C THR A 40 18.37 -0.40 3.86
N MET A 41 19.09 0.31 2.97
CA MET A 41 20.55 0.25 2.89
C MET A 41 21.19 0.61 4.23
N ASP A 42 20.70 1.66 4.89
CA ASP A 42 21.28 2.08 6.17
C ASP A 42 21.13 0.98 7.22
N GLY A 43 20.00 0.28 7.23
CA GLY A 43 19.77 -0.91 8.03
C GLY A 43 20.87 -1.98 7.88
N LEU A 44 21.26 -2.28 6.65
CA LEU A 44 22.38 -3.18 6.34
C LEU A 44 23.69 -2.66 6.96
N LEU A 45 23.99 -1.37 6.78
CA LEU A 45 25.21 -0.76 7.31
C LEU A 45 25.25 -0.81 8.84
N TYR A 46 24.15 -0.45 9.51
CA TYR A 46 24.01 -0.56 10.96
C TYR A 46 24.24 -2.00 11.42
N GLY A 47 23.61 -2.97 10.76
CA GLY A 47 23.74 -4.38 11.08
C GLY A 47 25.19 -4.87 10.97
N ILE A 48 25.88 -4.51 9.88
CA ILE A 48 27.28 -4.90 9.66
C ILE A 48 28.20 -4.28 10.70
N VAL A 49 28.11 -2.98 10.95
CA VAL A 49 28.96 -2.30 11.95
C VAL A 49 28.72 -2.89 13.33
N HIS A 50 27.47 -3.05 13.74
CA HIS A 50 27.11 -3.62 15.02
C HIS A 50 27.64 -5.05 15.20
N ASP A 51 27.37 -5.96 14.27
CA ASP A 51 27.76 -7.36 14.40
C ASP A 51 29.27 -7.56 14.30
N THR A 52 29.96 -6.72 13.53
CA THR A 52 31.42 -6.73 13.45
C THR A 52 32.04 -6.24 14.74
N LEU A 53 31.64 -5.07 15.25
CA LEU A 53 32.17 -4.51 16.50
C LEU A 53 31.84 -5.37 17.72
N LYS A 54 30.71 -6.08 17.72
CA LYS A 54 30.39 -7.05 18.76
C LYS A 54 31.40 -8.20 18.84
N GLN A 55 31.98 -8.58 17.70
CA GLN A 55 33.00 -9.64 17.62
C GLN A 55 34.43 -9.11 17.77
N CYS A 56 34.65 -7.84 17.40
CA CYS A 56 35.93 -7.14 17.47
C CYS A 56 35.80 -5.82 18.25
N PRO A 57 35.48 -5.85 19.56
CA PRO A 57 35.21 -4.65 20.35
C PRO A 57 36.41 -3.71 20.48
N GLU A 58 37.63 -4.19 20.24
CA GLU A 58 38.84 -3.38 20.26
C GLU A 58 38.89 -2.29 19.18
N PHE A 59 38.06 -2.38 18.14
CA PHE A 59 37.96 -1.37 17.09
C PHE A 59 36.92 -0.28 17.38
N THR A 60 36.09 -0.44 18.42
CA THR A 60 35.10 0.59 18.81
C THR A 60 35.72 1.98 19.04
N PRO A 61 36.89 2.13 19.72
CA PRO A 61 37.53 3.44 19.90
C PRO A 61 38.01 4.07 18.59
N ILE A 62 38.34 3.26 17.60
CA ILE A 62 38.84 3.72 16.30
C ILE A 62 37.69 4.20 15.42
N VAL A 63 36.56 3.48 15.49
CA VAL A 63 35.38 3.73 14.66
C VAL A 63 34.50 4.85 15.24
N PHE A 64 34.42 4.96 16.58
CA PHE A 64 33.61 5.96 17.30
C PHE A 64 34.43 6.66 18.41
N PRO A 65 35.48 7.43 18.06
CA PRO A 65 36.41 7.99 19.04
C PRO A 65 35.74 8.96 20.01
N GLU A 66 34.88 9.84 19.51
CA GLU A 66 34.19 10.85 20.34
C GLU A 66 33.25 10.20 21.37
N GLN A 67 32.42 9.25 20.91
CA GLN A 67 31.48 8.53 21.77
C GLN A 67 32.21 7.62 22.76
N TRP A 68 33.35 7.05 22.35
CA TRP A 68 34.20 6.26 23.24
C TRP A 68 34.79 7.12 24.35
N GLU A 69 35.36 8.28 24.03
CA GLU A 69 35.87 9.22 25.03
C GLU A 69 34.78 9.70 26.00
N GLU A 70 33.59 10.03 25.49
CA GLU A 70 32.45 10.43 26.31
C GLU A 70 31.98 9.29 27.22
N SER A 71 32.00 8.05 26.72
CA SER A 71 31.65 6.86 27.52
C SER A 71 32.62 6.61 28.67
N ILE A 72 33.91 6.90 28.48
CA ILE A 72 34.93 6.76 29.52
C ILE A 72 34.81 7.88 30.56
N ARG A 73 34.47 9.11 30.12
CA ARG A 73 34.34 10.27 31.02
C ARG A 73 33.07 10.22 31.87
N SER A 74 32.03 9.54 31.40
CA SER A 74 30.72 9.49 32.06
C SER A 74 30.66 8.41 33.13
N ASP A 75 29.89 8.65 34.19
CA ASP A 75 29.59 7.62 35.19
C ASP A 75 28.77 6.50 34.53
N TRP A 76 29.20 5.25 34.69
CA TRP A 76 28.55 4.05 34.15
C TRP A 76 27.08 3.90 34.59
N ARG A 77 26.68 4.59 35.67
CA ARG A 77 25.29 4.65 36.16
C ARG A 77 24.38 5.55 35.33
N VAL A 78 24.94 6.44 34.52
CA VAL A 78 24.19 7.35 33.65
C VAL A 78 23.99 6.67 32.29
N PRO A 79 22.73 6.37 31.88
CA PRO A 79 22.48 5.82 30.56
C PRO A 79 22.78 6.87 29.50
N LEU A 80 23.90 6.69 28.80
CA LEU A 80 24.27 7.52 27.66
C LEU A 80 23.36 7.21 26.47
N GLN A 81 22.76 8.25 25.89
CA GLN A 81 21.97 8.16 24.67
C GLN A 81 22.72 8.80 23.51
N PHE A 82 23.56 8.00 22.85
CA PHE A 82 24.20 8.43 21.60
C PHE A 82 23.20 8.37 20.45
N ARG A 83 23.16 9.43 19.64
CA ARG A 83 22.42 9.45 18.37
C ARG A 83 23.43 9.34 17.23
N PHE A 84 23.41 8.20 16.54
CA PHE A 84 24.24 7.98 15.36
C PHE A 84 23.43 8.33 14.11
N SER A 85 23.87 9.35 13.37
CA SER A 85 23.30 9.66 12.06
C SER A 85 23.73 8.61 11.02
N GLN A 86 23.01 8.53 9.90
CA GLN A 86 23.37 7.63 8.78
C GLN A 86 24.78 7.92 8.24
N LYS A 87 25.19 9.19 8.23
CA LYS A 87 26.51 9.61 7.79
C LYS A 87 27.60 9.06 8.71
N ASP A 88 27.38 9.08 10.02
CA ASP A 88 28.34 8.59 11.00
C ASP A 88 28.61 7.10 10.81
N ILE A 89 27.57 6.32 10.49
CA ILE A 89 27.68 4.87 10.28
C ILE A 89 28.38 4.53 8.98
N ARG A 90 28.14 5.29 7.91
CA ARG A 90 28.88 5.14 6.65
C ARG A 90 30.36 5.41 6.85
N VAL A 91 30.68 6.49 7.55
CA VAL A 91 32.07 6.83 7.90
C VAL A 91 32.66 5.73 8.79
N ALA A 92 31.93 5.27 9.79
CA ALA A 92 32.34 4.20 10.70
C ALA A 92 32.68 2.90 9.96
N LEU A 93 31.78 2.43 9.09
CA LEU A 93 32.03 1.23 8.29
C LEU A 93 33.21 1.43 7.35
N ASN A 94 33.32 2.59 6.70
CA ASN A 94 34.43 2.88 5.80
C ASN A 94 35.77 2.87 6.54
N THR A 95 35.85 3.51 7.71
CA THR A 95 37.03 3.52 8.59
C THR A 95 37.39 2.11 9.04
N LEU A 96 36.39 1.31 9.42
CA LEU A 96 36.58 -0.08 9.84
C LEU A 96 37.15 -0.93 8.70
N LEU A 97 36.53 -0.89 7.52
CA LEU A 97 36.93 -1.69 6.36
C LEU A 97 38.25 -1.24 5.74
N HIS A 98 38.71 0.00 5.95
CA HIS A 98 40.02 0.47 5.48
C HIS A 98 41.13 0.32 6.52
N ASN A 99 40.82 -0.16 7.73
CA ASN A 99 41.82 -0.37 8.77
C ASN A 99 42.63 -1.65 8.52
N LYS A 100 43.92 -1.49 8.21
CA LYS A 100 44.82 -2.63 7.94
C LYS A 100 44.99 -3.56 9.14
N GLU A 101 44.99 -3.02 10.36
CA GLU A 101 45.14 -3.82 11.60
C GLU A 101 43.96 -4.78 11.81
N LEU A 102 42.78 -4.45 11.26
CA LEU A 102 41.62 -5.34 11.28
C LEU A 102 41.95 -6.63 10.54
N TYR A 103 42.46 -6.53 9.31
CA TYR A 103 42.74 -7.69 8.48
C TYR A 103 43.99 -8.45 8.88
N GLU A 104 44.91 -7.87 9.67
CA GLU A 104 46.01 -8.63 10.27
C GLU A 104 45.50 -9.69 11.26
N LYS A 105 44.44 -9.37 12.00
CA LYS A 105 43.87 -10.21 13.05
C LYS A 105 42.67 -11.02 12.61
N TYR A 106 41.88 -10.52 11.65
CA TYR A 106 40.57 -11.05 11.31
C TYR A 106 40.41 -11.33 9.81
N ARG A 107 39.57 -12.32 9.47
CA ARG A 107 38.93 -12.47 8.16
C ARG A 107 37.43 -12.32 8.31
N LEU A 108 36.81 -11.57 7.42
CA LEU A 108 35.39 -11.24 7.50
C LEU A 108 34.60 -11.98 6.43
N CYS A 109 33.46 -12.55 6.83
CA CYS A 109 32.50 -13.09 5.89
C CYS A 109 31.10 -12.57 6.19
N PHE A 110 30.50 -11.88 5.22
CA PHE A 110 29.16 -11.31 5.34
C PHE A 110 28.19 -12.15 4.54
N PHE A 111 27.12 -12.59 5.20
CA PHE A 111 25.96 -13.21 4.57
C PHE A 111 24.85 -12.18 4.48
N VAL A 112 24.44 -11.82 3.26
CA VAL A 112 23.36 -10.86 3.01
C VAL A 112 22.27 -11.53 2.17
N ASP A 113 21.07 -11.68 2.72
CA ASP A 113 19.94 -12.34 2.05
C ASP A 113 18.97 -11.29 1.48
N GLY A 114 18.55 -11.44 0.23
CA GLY A 114 17.44 -10.69 -0.36
C GLY A 114 17.78 -9.27 -0.81
N LEU A 115 18.85 -9.06 -1.59
CA LEU A 115 19.21 -7.71 -2.09
C LEU A 115 18.04 -7.03 -2.84
N ASP A 116 17.21 -7.80 -3.54
CA ASP A 116 16.01 -7.33 -4.25
C ASP A 116 14.87 -6.87 -3.33
N GLU A 117 14.96 -7.14 -2.02
CA GLU A 117 13.97 -6.70 -1.05
C GLU A 117 14.25 -5.31 -0.48
N CYS A 118 15.47 -4.79 -0.67
CA CYS A 118 15.81 -3.42 -0.28
C CYS A 118 14.87 -2.41 -0.95
N LEU A 119 14.47 -1.39 -0.20
CA LEU A 119 13.71 -0.27 -0.71
C LEU A 119 14.65 0.67 -1.48
N GLU A 120 14.32 0.90 -2.74
CA GLU A 120 14.93 1.97 -3.53
C GLU A 120 14.35 3.31 -3.08
N THR A 121 15.20 4.33 -3.06
CA THR A 121 14.81 5.71 -2.77
C THR A 121 15.22 6.59 -3.94
N CYS A 122 14.73 7.83 -4.02
CA CYS A 122 15.16 8.79 -5.04
C CYS A 122 16.67 9.11 -5.00
N GLN A 123 17.38 8.68 -3.95
CA GLN A 123 18.81 8.94 -3.74
C GLN A 123 19.68 7.68 -3.79
N GLN A 124 19.09 6.48 -3.72
CA GLN A 124 19.82 5.21 -3.66
C GLN A 124 19.02 4.12 -4.37
N ASP A 125 19.64 3.54 -5.40
CA ASP A 125 19.10 2.43 -6.18
C ASP A 125 19.92 1.14 -6.00
N TYR A 126 19.57 0.10 -6.75
CA TYR A 126 20.34 -1.16 -6.73
C TYR A 126 21.75 -1.01 -7.33
N HIS A 127 22.02 -0.03 -8.21
CA HIS A 127 23.37 0.20 -8.74
C HIS A 127 24.29 0.74 -7.66
N ASP A 128 23.82 1.70 -6.86
CA ASP A 128 24.56 2.22 -5.72
C ASP A 128 24.89 1.12 -4.70
N MET A 129 23.92 0.24 -4.44
CA MET A 129 24.13 -0.94 -3.59
C MET A 129 25.23 -1.84 -4.12
N VAL A 130 25.13 -2.22 -5.40
CA VAL A 130 26.11 -3.11 -6.04
C VAL A 130 27.50 -2.50 -6.02
N ASN A 131 27.62 -1.22 -6.39
CA ASN A 131 28.89 -0.50 -6.38
C ASN A 131 29.51 -0.46 -4.97
N LEU A 132 28.68 -0.26 -3.95
CA LEU A 132 29.12 -0.27 -2.56
C LEU A 132 29.65 -1.65 -2.14
N LEU A 133 28.92 -2.72 -2.45
CA LEU A 133 29.31 -4.09 -2.11
C LEU A 133 30.60 -4.51 -2.83
N LEU A 134 30.73 -4.19 -4.12
CA LEU A 134 31.96 -4.43 -4.88
C LEU A 134 33.13 -3.63 -4.32
N GLY A 135 32.90 -2.35 -4.01
CA GLY A 135 33.91 -1.49 -3.39
C GLY A 135 34.44 -2.04 -2.06
N TRP A 136 33.62 -2.72 -1.26
CA TRP A 136 34.10 -3.37 -0.04
C TRP A 136 35.05 -4.54 -0.33
N VAL A 137 34.73 -5.34 -1.35
CA VAL A 137 35.58 -6.49 -1.75
C VAL A 137 36.90 -5.99 -2.33
N ASP A 138 36.89 -4.91 -3.11
CA ASP A 138 38.09 -4.32 -3.69
C ASP A 138 39.07 -3.80 -2.63
N VAL A 139 38.57 -3.35 -1.48
CA VAL A 139 39.41 -2.90 -0.36
C VAL A 139 40.17 -4.05 0.29
N ALA A 140 39.58 -5.25 0.36
CA ALA A 140 40.17 -6.40 1.04
C ALA A 140 39.89 -7.74 0.33
N PRO A 141 40.42 -7.94 -0.90
CA PRO A 141 40.03 -9.06 -1.77
C PRO A 141 40.41 -10.44 -1.22
N LEU A 142 41.41 -10.52 -0.32
CA LEU A 142 41.88 -11.78 0.27
C LEU A 142 41.27 -12.08 1.64
N ASP A 143 40.72 -11.06 2.31
CA ASP A 143 40.34 -11.14 3.73
C ASP A 143 38.85 -10.81 3.97
N LEU A 144 38.11 -10.34 2.96
CA LEU A 144 36.66 -10.15 2.99
C LEU A 144 35.96 -11.05 1.95
N LYS A 145 34.94 -11.79 2.39
CA LYS A 145 34.02 -12.55 1.52
C LYS A 145 32.59 -12.08 1.69
N LEU A 146 31.90 -11.86 0.58
CA LEU A 146 30.46 -11.60 0.57
C LEU A 146 29.73 -12.80 -0.03
N CYS A 147 28.76 -13.33 0.71
CA CYS A 147 27.81 -14.32 0.22
C CYS A 147 26.44 -13.66 0.19
N ILE A 148 26.01 -13.27 -1.01
CA ILE A 148 24.79 -12.52 -1.23
C ILE A 148 23.75 -13.39 -1.93
N SER A 149 22.47 -13.13 -1.66
CA SER A 149 21.37 -13.68 -2.46
C SER A 149 20.48 -12.56 -2.98
N SER A 150 19.94 -12.78 -4.16
CA SER A 150 18.93 -11.92 -4.76
C SER A 150 18.07 -12.76 -5.70
N ARG A 151 16.96 -12.19 -6.14
CA ARG A 151 16.29 -12.63 -7.37
C ARG A 151 17.16 -12.38 -8.59
N ASN A 152 16.80 -13.05 -9.69
CA ASN A 152 17.49 -12.94 -10.98
C ASN A 152 17.12 -11.63 -11.72
N TYR A 153 17.24 -10.49 -11.04
CA TYR A 153 17.10 -9.18 -11.68
C TYR A 153 18.32 -8.89 -12.54
N GLU A 154 18.08 -8.24 -13.68
CA GLU A 154 19.12 -7.97 -14.69
C GLU A 154 20.33 -7.23 -14.12
N ILE A 155 20.09 -6.31 -13.19
CA ILE A 155 21.13 -5.53 -12.50
C ILE A 155 22.12 -6.41 -11.72
N PHE A 156 21.64 -7.42 -10.99
CA PHE A 156 22.50 -8.33 -10.24
C PHE A 156 23.15 -9.35 -11.18
N ARG A 157 22.46 -9.76 -12.25
CA ARG A 157 22.99 -10.66 -13.27
C ARG A 157 24.16 -10.05 -14.03
N THR A 158 24.09 -8.77 -14.33
CA THR A 158 25.14 -8.04 -15.07
C THR A 158 26.29 -7.59 -14.18
N ALA A 159 26.02 -7.32 -12.91
CA ALA A 159 27.02 -6.84 -11.96
C ALA A 159 28.02 -7.90 -11.48
N PHE A 160 27.58 -9.16 -11.30
CA PHE A 160 28.41 -10.22 -10.76
C PHE A 160 28.76 -11.25 -11.84
N GLU A 161 30.01 -11.71 -11.91
CA GLU A 161 30.48 -12.71 -12.90
C GLU A 161 29.74 -14.05 -12.80
N ASP A 162 29.49 -14.70 -13.94
CA ASP A 162 28.77 -15.97 -14.04
C ASP A 162 29.38 -17.09 -13.19
N GLU A 163 30.71 -17.17 -13.13
CA GLU A 163 31.46 -18.19 -12.39
C GLU A 163 31.31 -18.06 -10.87
N LYS A 164 30.91 -16.89 -10.39
CA LYS A 164 30.72 -16.58 -8.97
C LYS A 164 29.26 -16.68 -8.53
N ARG A 165 28.34 -17.07 -9.41
CA ARG A 165 26.90 -17.17 -9.12
C ARG A 165 26.45 -18.62 -8.99
N LEU A 166 25.64 -18.89 -7.97
CA LEU A 166 24.94 -20.17 -7.81
C LEU A 166 23.46 -19.97 -8.16
N LYS A 167 23.03 -20.50 -9.30
CA LYS A 167 21.62 -20.48 -9.70
C LYS A 167 20.90 -21.67 -9.09
N LEU A 168 20.24 -21.44 -7.96
CA LEU A 168 19.60 -22.50 -7.18
C LEU A 168 18.60 -23.32 -8.01
N HIS A 169 17.77 -22.69 -8.85
CA HIS A 169 16.79 -23.41 -9.67
C HIS A 169 17.43 -24.38 -10.68
N GLU A 170 18.61 -24.07 -11.22
CA GLU A 170 19.36 -24.98 -12.10
C GLU A 170 19.94 -26.15 -11.30
N LEU A 171 20.47 -25.88 -10.10
CA LEU A 171 21.08 -26.89 -9.23
C LEU A 171 20.06 -27.86 -8.63
N THR A 172 18.84 -27.40 -8.31
CA THR A 172 17.78 -28.23 -7.74
C THR A 172 16.84 -28.82 -8.79
N ARG A 173 17.10 -28.58 -10.09
CA ARG A 173 16.22 -29.00 -11.19
C ARG A 173 15.91 -30.49 -11.15
N HIS A 174 16.94 -31.32 -10.95
CA HIS A 174 16.78 -32.77 -10.91
C HIS A 174 15.97 -33.25 -9.70
N ASP A 175 16.17 -32.65 -8.52
CA ASP A 175 15.39 -32.97 -7.33
C ASP A 175 13.92 -32.60 -7.50
N ILE A 176 13.69 -31.45 -8.14
CA ILE A 176 12.36 -30.98 -8.53
C ILE A 176 11.71 -31.96 -9.53
N GLU A 177 12.42 -32.36 -10.59
CA GLU A 177 11.93 -33.35 -11.56
C GLU A 177 11.54 -34.67 -10.88
N ASN A 178 12.40 -35.18 -10.00
CA ASN A 178 12.14 -36.41 -9.24
C ASN A 178 10.92 -36.26 -8.31
N PHE A 179 10.77 -35.11 -7.66
CA PHE A 179 9.62 -34.79 -6.82
C PHE A 179 8.32 -34.81 -7.64
N VAL A 180 8.31 -34.16 -8.82
CA VAL A 180 7.18 -34.14 -9.76
C VAL A 180 6.84 -35.55 -10.22
N ILE A 181 7.84 -36.30 -10.69
CA ILE A 181 7.67 -37.68 -11.18
C ILE A 181 7.08 -38.56 -10.08
N HIS A 182 7.58 -38.46 -8.85
CA HIS A 182 7.12 -39.24 -7.71
C HIS A 182 5.66 -38.92 -7.36
N ARG A 183 5.27 -37.64 -7.33
CA ARG A 183 3.87 -37.24 -7.08
C ARG A 183 2.93 -37.65 -8.21
N LEU A 184 3.38 -37.61 -9.46
CA LEU A 184 2.64 -38.11 -10.62
C LEU A 184 2.55 -39.64 -10.70
N LYS A 185 3.14 -40.41 -9.77
CA LYS A 185 2.93 -41.87 -9.71
C LYS A 185 1.53 -42.24 -9.21
N GLY A 186 0.88 -41.39 -8.43
CA GLY A 186 -0.49 -41.61 -7.92
C GLY A 186 -1.61 -41.25 -8.91
N PHE A 187 -1.28 -40.53 -9.98
CA PHE A 187 -2.19 -40.24 -11.09
C PHE A 187 -1.91 -41.25 -12.20
N GLU A 188 -2.67 -42.35 -12.25
CA GLU A 188 -2.60 -43.31 -13.36
C GLU A 188 -3.13 -42.66 -14.65
N ILE A 189 -2.26 -41.94 -15.35
CA ILE A 189 -2.47 -41.64 -16.77
C ILE A 189 -2.16 -42.95 -17.51
N CYS A 190 -3.21 -43.66 -17.91
CA CYS A 190 -3.24 -44.89 -18.72
C CYS A 190 -1.87 -45.38 -19.22
N SER A 191 -1.26 -46.31 -18.48
CA SER A 191 0.14 -46.72 -18.61
C SER A 191 0.46 -47.73 -19.73
N TYR A 192 -0.41 -47.92 -20.73
CA TYR A 192 -0.23 -49.00 -21.72
C TYR A 192 0.28 -48.57 -23.12
N ILE A 193 0.68 -47.31 -23.32
CA ILE A 193 1.16 -46.84 -24.64
C ILE A 193 2.47 -46.05 -24.48
N LYS A 194 3.49 -46.35 -25.30
CA LYS A 194 4.78 -45.61 -25.34
C LYS A 194 4.61 -44.09 -25.47
N SER A 195 3.51 -43.61 -26.07
CA SER A 195 3.19 -42.18 -26.18
C SER A 195 2.83 -41.54 -24.83
N ALA A 196 2.27 -42.29 -23.88
CA ALA A 196 1.91 -41.80 -22.55
C ALA A 196 3.16 -41.50 -21.70
N ALA A 197 4.23 -42.29 -21.85
CA ALA A 197 5.51 -42.03 -21.18
C ALA A 197 6.18 -40.75 -21.71
N GLN A 198 6.17 -40.53 -23.03
CA GLN A 198 6.66 -39.29 -23.63
C GLN A 198 5.80 -38.07 -23.24
N ALA A 199 4.47 -38.21 -23.23
CA ALA A 199 3.56 -37.16 -22.78
C ALA A 199 3.77 -36.81 -21.29
N LYS A 200 3.98 -37.82 -20.44
CA LYS A 200 4.31 -37.64 -19.02
C LYS A 200 5.65 -36.92 -18.84
N GLN A 201 6.68 -37.31 -19.58
CA GLN A 201 7.98 -36.62 -19.49
C GLN A 201 7.89 -35.18 -20.01
N LYS A 202 7.11 -34.93 -21.07
CA LYS A 202 6.86 -33.58 -21.57
C LYS A 202 6.14 -32.73 -20.54
N LEU A 203 5.11 -33.28 -19.88
CA LEU A 203 4.39 -32.61 -18.79
C LEU A 203 5.30 -32.33 -17.59
N VAL A 204 6.17 -33.26 -17.20
CA VAL A 204 7.16 -33.05 -16.13
C VAL A 204 8.06 -31.88 -16.48
N ASN A 205 8.63 -31.87 -17.69
CA ASN A 205 9.51 -30.78 -18.12
C ASN A 205 8.76 -29.44 -18.17
N GLU A 206 7.54 -29.41 -18.68
CA GLU A 206 6.70 -28.20 -18.68
C GLU A 206 6.40 -27.69 -17.26
N ILE A 207 6.12 -28.57 -16.30
CA ILE A 207 5.88 -28.19 -14.90
C ILE A 207 7.16 -27.66 -14.25
N VAL A 208 8.29 -28.33 -14.48
CA VAL A 208 9.61 -27.92 -13.95
C VAL A 208 10.02 -26.55 -14.51
N ASP A 209 9.83 -26.35 -15.81
CA ASP A 209 10.15 -25.10 -16.50
C ASP A 209 9.20 -23.95 -16.09
N ARG A 210 7.90 -24.22 -15.93
CA ARG A 210 6.91 -23.22 -15.48
C ARG A 210 7.04 -22.82 -14.02
N ALA A 211 7.60 -23.69 -13.19
CA ALA A 211 7.67 -23.44 -11.75
C ALA A 211 8.87 -22.59 -11.31
N ASP A 212 9.83 -22.32 -12.21
CA ASP A 212 11.02 -21.48 -11.96
C ASP A 212 11.74 -21.78 -10.63
N GLY A 213 11.82 -23.08 -10.28
CA GLY A 213 12.46 -23.54 -9.04
C GLY A 213 11.62 -23.42 -7.76
N VAL A 214 10.38 -22.94 -7.82
CA VAL A 214 9.49 -22.79 -6.65
C VAL A 214 8.76 -24.10 -6.37
N LEU A 215 9.33 -24.94 -5.51
CA LEU A 215 8.78 -26.25 -5.09
C LEU A 215 7.31 -26.19 -4.63
N VAL A 216 6.88 -25.10 -3.99
CA VAL A 216 5.49 -24.92 -3.52
C VAL A 216 4.52 -24.75 -4.70
N LEU A 217 4.93 -24.05 -5.77
CA LEU A 217 4.14 -23.92 -6.99
C LEU A 217 3.97 -25.26 -7.70
N ILE A 218 4.98 -26.13 -7.59
CA ILE A 218 4.96 -27.49 -8.15
C ILE A 218 4.01 -28.41 -7.40
N GLU A 219 4.06 -28.40 -6.07
CA GLU A 219 3.08 -29.12 -5.24
C GLU A 219 1.66 -28.66 -5.55
N HIS A 220 1.49 -27.37 -5.84
CA HIS A 220 0.20 -26.80 -6.21
C HIS A 220 -0.28 -27.22 -7.61
N LEU A 221 0.55 -27.09 -8.64
CA LEU A 221 0.21 -27.50 -10.02
C LEU A 221 -0.14 -28.98 -10.14
N LEU A 222 0.44 -29.82 -9.26
CA LEU A 222 0.23 -31.26 -9.25
C LEU A 222 -1.03 -31.71 -8.51
N THR A 223 -1.69 -30.85 -7.74
CA THR A 223 -2.77 -31.23 -6.83
C THR A 223 -4.17 -30.77 -7.25
N TRP A 224 -4.30 -30.15 -8.42
CA TRP A 224 -5.53 -29.56 -8.97
C TRP A 224 -6.49 -30.58 -9.56
N ALA A 225 -7.07 -31.42 -8.71
CA ALA A 225 -8.13 -32.36 -9.10
C ALA A 225 -9.51 -31.69 -9.23
N ASN A 226 -9.75 -30.53 -8.60
CA ASN A 226 -11.02 -29.81 -8.63
C ASN A 226 -10.90 -28.45 -9.35
N PRO A 227 -11.52 -28.27 -10.53
CA PRO A 227 -11.51 -27.01 -11.28
C PRO A 227 -12.09 -25.81 -10.52
N LEU A 228 -13.04 -26.03 -9.59
CA LEU A 228 -13.69 -24.94 -8.85
C LEU A 228 -12.76 -24.30 -7.81
N ASP A 229 -11.95 -25.12 -7.12
CA ASP A 229 -10.98 -24.62 -6.13
C ASP A 229 -9.90 -23.78 -6.82
N ARG A 230 -9.48 -24.20 -8.02
CA ARG A 230 -8.55 -23.44 -8.87
C ARG A 230 -9.08 -22.05 -9.21
N ILE A 231 -10.34 -21.96 -9.65
CA ILE A 231 -10.98 -20.69 -10.01
C ILE A 231 -11.01 -19.77 -8.78
N SER A 232 -11.46 -20.27 -7.62
CA SER A 232 -11.51 -19.51 -6.36
C SER A 232 -10.13 -18.97 -5.95
N VAL A 233 -9.08 -19.80 -6.05
CA VAL A 233 -7.71 -19.42 -5.69
C VAL A 233 -7.19 -18.32 -6.62
N TYR A 234 -7.39 -18.46 -7.93
CA TYR A 234 -6.95 -17.44 -8.89
C TYR A 234 -7.70 -16.12 -8.73
N ARG A 235 -9.00 -16.16 -8.47
CA ARG A 235 -9.78 -14.96 -8.14
C ARG A 235 -9.29 -14.30 -6.87
N THR A 236 -8.97 -15.09 -5.84
CA THR A 236 -8.34 -14.59 -4.61
C THR A 236 -7.02 -13.90 -4.91
N PHE A 237 -6.17 -14.49 -5.76
CA PHE A 237 -4.90 -13.86 -6.17
C PHE A 237 -5.10 -12.56 -6.93
N ALA A 238 -6.09 -12.51 -7.83
CA ALA A 238 -6.41 -11.32 -8.58
C ALA A 238 -6.83 -10.17 -7.65
N VAL A 239 -7.73 -10.44 -6.69
CA VAL A 239 -8.18 -9.44 -5.71
C VAL A 239 -7.05 -9.03 -4.76
N VAL A 240 -6.25 -9.97 -4.25
CA VAL A 240 -5.09 -9.67 -3.40
C VAL A 240 -4.06 -8.81 -4.14
N GLY A 241 -3.75 -9.17 -5.39
CA GLY A 241 -2.83 -8.43 -6.26
C GLY A 241 -3.32 -7.01 -6.49
N LYS A 242 -4.61 -6.84 -6.81
CA LYS A 242 -5.21 -5.52 -7.04
C LYS A 242 -5.26 -4.65 -5.78
N LEU A 243 -5.56 -5.24 -4.61
CA LEU A 243 -5.48 -4.55 -3.32
C LEU A 243 -4.06 -4.04 -3.03
N ALA A 244 -3.04 -4.84 -3.35
CA ALA A 244 -1.64 -4.45 -3.18
C ALA A 244 -1.24 -3.34 -4.17
N GLU A 245 -1.64 -3.44 -5.44
CA GLU A 245 -1.40 -2.42 -6.48
C GLU A 245 -1.96 -1.05 -6.07
N LEU A 246 -3.17 -1.02 -5.50
CA LEU A 246 -3.83 0.21 -5.06
C LEU A 246 -3.34 0.71 -3.68
N GLY A 247 -2.36 0.05 -3.06
CA GLY A 247 -1.84 0.42 -1.73
C GLY A 247 -2.86 0.29 -0.59
N MET A 248 -3.90 -0.54 -0.78
CA MET A 248 -4.95 -0.75 0.22
C MET A 248 -4.46 -1.61 1.39
N THR A 249 -5.30 -1.76 2.42
CA THR A 249 -5.08 -2.78 3.46
C THR A 249 -4.95 -4.16 2.80
N PRO A 250 -3.99 -5.00 3.24
CA PRO A 250 -3.91 -6.38 2.80
C PRO A 250 -5.24 -7.13 2.99
N MET A 251 -5.45 -8.16 2.18
CA MET A 251 -6.61 -9.04 2.30
C MET A 251 -6.64 -9.67 3.69
N THR A 252 -7.69 -9.41 4.49
CA THR A 252 -7.88 -10.07 5.79
C THR A 252 -8.70 -11.35 5.62
N LEU A 253 -8.74 -12.20 6.66
CA LEU A 253 -9.63 -13.36 6.64
C LEU A 253 -11.10 -12.96 6.52
N LEU A 254 -11.50 -11.82 7.10
CA LEU A 254 -12.86 -11.34 6.95
C LEU A 254 -13.14 -10.90 5.50
N ARG A 255 -12.23 -10.14 4.87
CA ARG A 255 -12.37 -9.76 3.47
C ARG A 255 -12.41 -10.96 2.52
N TYR A 256 -11.62 -11.99 2.80
CA TYR A 256 -11.70 -13.26 2.08
C TYR A 256 -13.04 -13.97 2.28
N SER A 257 -13.65 -13.90 3.46
CA SER A 257 -15.00 -14.43 3.66
C SER A 257 -16.05 -13.71 2.79
N PHE A 258 -15.90 -12.39 2.60
CA PHE A 258 -16.79 -11.59 1.75
C PHE A 258 -16.58 -11.85 0.25
N LEU A 259 -15.38 -12.26 -0.16
CA LEU A 259 -15.16 -12.68 -1.55
C LEU A 259 -16.05 -13.88 -1.91
N SER A 260 -16.19 -14.86 -1.01
CA SER A 260 -17.11 -15.98 -1.21
C SER A 260 -18.57 -15.53 -1.30
N ASP A 261 -18.99 -14.53 -0.51
CA ASP A 261 -20.35 -13.98 -0.56
C ASP A 261 -20.61 -13.27 -1.90
N TYR A 262 -19.62 -12.51 -2.39
CA TYR A 262 -19.66 -11.84 -3.68
C TYR A 262 -19.81 -12.82 -4.85
N GLU A 263 -19.10 -13.95 -4.81
CA GLU A 263 -19.22 -14.99 -5.83
C GLU A 263 -20.61 -15.63 -5.88
N MET A 264 -21.35 -15.62 -4.76
CA MET A 264 -22.75 -16.07 -4.73
C MET A 264 -23.73 -14.97 -5.15
N ASN A 265 -23.45 -13.72 -4.78
CA ASN A 265 -24.28 -12.57 -5.06
C ASN A 265 -23.42 -11.31 -5.19
N THR A 266 -23.30 -10.77 -6.40
CA THR A 266 -22.48 -9.58 -6.66
C THR A 266 -22.97 -8.33 -5.93
N MET A 267 -24.25 -8.30 -5.51
CA MET A 267 -24.85 -7.19 -4.78
C MET A 267 -25.07 -7.50 -3.30
N PHE A 268 -24.34 -8.47 -2.72
CA PHE A 268 -24.57 -8.91 -1.33
C PHE A 268 -24.42 -7.76 -0.32
N ALA A 269 -23.43 -6.88 -0.49
CA ALA A 269 -23.19 -5.79 0.45
C ALA A 269 -24.17 -4.63 0.26
N MET A 270 -24.69 -4.44 -0.95
CA MET A 270 -25.69 -3.41 -1.26
C MET A 270 -27.02 -3.71 -0.56
N HIS A 271 -27.43 -4.98 -0.49
CA HIS A 271 -28.67 -5.40 0.17
C HIS A 271 -28.49 -5.75 1.65
N ALA A 272 -27.25 -5.84 2.14
CA ALA A 272 -26.99 -6.07 3.55
C ALA A 272 -27.47 -4.86 4.36
N GLU A 273 -28.46 -5.09 5.23
CA GLU A 273 -28.88 -4.08 6.20
C GLU A 273 -27.73 -3.73 7.14
N LEU A 274 -27.63 -2.45 7.51
CA LEU A 274 -26.79 -2.00 8.62
C LEU A 274 -27.37 -2.58 9.92
N SER A 275 -26.98 -3.80 10.24
CA SER A 275 -27.45 -4.51 11.43
C SER A 275 -26.74 -3.93 12.65
N GLY A 276 -27.41 -2.99 13.32
CA GLY A 276 -27.01 -2.49 14.63
C GLY A 276 -26.92 -3.65 15.62
N CYS A 277 -25.69 -3.95 16.05
CA CYS A 277 -25.36 -4.73 17.24
C CYS A 277 -26.22 -5.98 17.54
N GLU A 278 -26.05 -7.07 16.78
CA GLU A 278 -26.20 -8.46 17.28
C GLU A 278 -25.28 -9.47 16.54
N LEU A 279 -24.23 -9.04 15.83
CA LEU A 279 -23.20 -9.97 15.35
C LEU A 279 -22.33 -10.38 16.55
N ILE A 280 -22.76 -11.44 17.23
CA ILE A 280 -22.07 -12.02 18.37
C ILE A 280 -20.63 -12.31 17.94
N GLU A 281 -19.64 -12.04 18.80
CA GLU A 281 -18.23 -12.35 18.55
C GLU A 281 -18.02 -13.82 18.07
N SER A 282 -18.96 -14.71 18.42
CA SER A 282 -19.07 -16.09 17.93
C SER A 282 -19.26 -16.20 16.42
N ASP A 283 -20.03 -15.32 15.79
CA ASP A 283 -20.35 -15.39 14.36
C ASP A 283 -19.16 -14.90 13.54
N MET A 284 -18.49 -13.84 13.99
CA MET A 284 -17.23 -13.41 13.40
C MET A 284 -16.17 -14.51 13.54
N LYS A 285 -16.06 -15.13 14.72
CA LYS A 285 -15.13 -16.24 14.94
C LYS A 285 -15.47 -17.41 14.02
N THR A 286 -16.74 -17.78 13.90
CA THR A 286 -17.21 -18.88 13.04
C THR A 286 -16.89 -18.59 11.58
N ARG A 287 -17.22 -17.39 11.10
CA ARG A 287 -16.93 -16.95 9.74
C ARG A 287 -15.44 -16.97 9.43
N LYS A 288 -14.59 -16.48 10.35
CA LYS A 288 -13.12 -16.56 10.21
C LYS A 288 -12.60 -18.00 10.23
N THR A 289 -13.16 -18.87 11.07
CA THR A 289 -12.80 -20.29 11.11
C THR A 289 -13.17 -21.00 9.80
N GLN A 290 -14.36 -20.75 9.26
CA GLN A 290 -14.79 -21.29 7.97
C GLN A 290 -13.93 -20.75 6.82
N ALA A 291 -13.69 -19.43 6.80
CA ALA A 291 -12.82 -18.79 5.81
C ALA A 291 -11.41 -19.36 5.84
N ARG A 292 -10.84 -19.59 7.04
CA ARG A 292 -9.53 -20.24 7.21
C ARG A 292 -9.54 -21.68 6.70
N ALA A 293 -10.57 -22.45 7.02
CA ALA A 293 -10.68 -23.83 6.55
C ALA A 293 -10.73 -23.89 5.01
N ARG A 294 -11.57 -23.05 4.39
CA ARG A 294 -11.65 -22.91 2.92
C ARG A 294 -10.32 -22.47 2.32
N LEU A 295 -9.70 -21.43 2.88
CA LEU A 295 -8.42 -20.93 2.36
C LEU A 295 -7.32 -22.00 2.43
N ASN A 296 -7.22 -22.74 3.53
CA ASN A 296 -6.23 -23.79 3.69
C ASN A 296 -6.48 -24.96 2.72
N ASP A 297 -7.74 -25.35 2.55
CA ASP A 297 -8.13 -26.44 1.65
C ASP A 297 -7.90 -26.07 0.17
N GLN A 298 -8.27 -24.85 -0.20
CA GLN A 298 -8.18 -24.34 -1.58
C GLN A 298 -6.74 -23.93 -1.95
N SER A 299 -6.07 -23.14 -1.11
CA SER A 299 -4.73 -22.63 -1.43
C SER A 299 -3.62 -23.67 -1.24
N ARG A 300 -3.87 -24.75 -0.48
CA ARG A 300 -2.94 -25.85 -0.18
C ARG A 300 -1.50 -25.38 0.15
N GLY A 301 -1.37 -24.25 0.84
CA GLY A 301 -0.08 -23.70 1.23
C GLY A 301 0.58 -22.77 0.20
N LEU A 302 -0.14 -22.21 -0.77
CA LEU A 302 0.35 -21.02 -1.51
C LEU A 302 0.14 -19.71 -0.75
N ILE A 303 -0.89 -19.72 0.09
CA ILE A 303 -1.27 -18.60 0.93
C ILE A 303 -1.12 -19.04 2.38
N GLU A 304 -0.54 -18.18 3.19
CA GLU A 304 -0.50 -18.29 4.64
C GLU A 304 -1.30 -17.16 5.28
N ILE A 305 -1.68 -17.40 6.52
CA ILE A 305 -2.34 -16.43 7.37
C ILE A 305 -1.28 -15.91 8.34
N LYS A 306 -0.87 -14.66 8.17
CA LYS A 306 0.14 -14.01 9.03
C LYS A 306 -0.49 -12.97 9.95
N PRO A 307 -0.05 -12.86 11.21
CA PRO A 307 -0.41 -11.73 12.05
C PRO A 307 0.26 -10.46 11.50
N LEU A 308 -0.47 -9.36 11.47
CA LEU A 308 0.00 -8.01 11.16
C LEU A 308 1.01 -7.61 12.25
N PRO A 309 2.19 -7.07 11.88
CA PRO A 309 3.14 -6.56 12.85
C PRO A 309 2.52 -5.38 13.59
N TYR A 310 2.08 -5.62 14.83
CA TYR A 310 1.43 -4.63 15.66
C TYR A 310 2.44 -4.02 16.64
N ARG A 311 2.84 -2.76 16.42
CA ARG A 311 3.53 -1.92 17.42
C ARG A 311 2.64 -0.74 17.81
N GLY A 312 2.01 -0.85 18.98
CA GLY A 312 1.32 0.26 19.62
C GLY A 312 0.80 -0.11 21.02
N HIS A 313 0.97 0.78 22.01
CA HIS A 313 0.27 0.68 23.28
C HIS A 313 -1.22 1.04 23.09
N LEU A 314 -2.03 0.11 22.58
CA LEU A 314 -3.50 0.22 22.70
C LEU A 314 -3.95 -0.64 23.88
N LEU A 315 -4.89 -0.11 24.66
CA LEU A 315 -5.58 -0.86 25.72
C LEU A 315 -6.52 -1.95 25.16
N THR A 316 -6.78 -1.96 23.85
CA THR A 316 -7.67 -2.91 23.16
C THR A 316 -7.01 -3.49 21.92
N LYS A 317 -6.90 -4.83 21.81
CA LYS A 317 -6.40 -5.55 20.63
C LYS A 317 -7.30 -5.26 19.41
N PRO A 318 -6.74 -5.04 18.20
CA PRO A 318 -7.55 -5.03 16.98
C PRO A 318 -8.26 -6.39 16.79
N LEU A 319 -9.53 -6.39 16.35
CA LEU A 319 -10.31 -7.63 16.17
C LEU A 319 -9.83 -8.50 14.99
N ASP A 320 -9.13 -7.93 14.01
CA ASP A 320 -8.60 -8.66 12.85
C ASP A 320 -7.13 -8.32 12.62
N ILE A 321 -6.26 -9.11 13.26
CA ILE A 321 -4.80 -8.95 13.18
C ILE A 321 -4.26 -9.86 12.07
N GLU A 322 -5.06 -10.71 11.45
CA GLU A 322 -4.59 -11.74 10.54
C GLU A 322 -4.87 -11.36 9.08
N HIS A 323 -3.84 -11.43 8.25
CA HIS A 323 -3.95 -11.18 6.81
C HIS A 323 -3.50 -12.39 5.99
N VAL A 324 -4.17 -12.52 4.86
CA VAL A 324 -3.97 -13.49 3.80
C VAL A 324 -2.82 -12.99 2.94
N THR A 325 -1.71 -13.71 2.92
CA THR A 325 -0.53 -13.35 2.14
C THR A 325 0.10 -14.59 1.51
N PHE A 326 0.87 -14.41 0.45
CA PHE A 326 1.61 -15.50 -0.16
C PHE A 326 2.68 -16.01 0.82
N ILE A 327 2.87 -17.33 0.88
CA ILE A 327 3.92 -17.95 1.71
C ILE A 327 5.30 -17.39 1.38
N HIS A 328 5.52 -17.12 0.10
CA HIS A 328 6.73 -16.47 -0.37
C HIS A 328 6.40 -15.55 -1.54
N ARG A 329 7.05 -14.39 -1.61
CA ARG A 329 6.83 -13.44 -2.70
C ARG A 329 7.10 -14.06 -4.08
N SER A 330 8.03 -15.02 -4.18
CA SER A 330 8.27 -15.74 -5.45
C SER A 330 7.04 -16.48 -5.97
N VAL A 331 6.15 -16.94 -5.09
CA VAL A 331 4.87 -17.54 -5.53
C VAL A 331 4.03 -16.49 -6.25
N PHE A 332 3.94 -15.28 -5.69
CA PHE A 332 3.25 -14.17 -6.32
C PHE A 332 3.86 -13.79 -7.67
N ASP A 333 5.19 -13.64 -7.76
CA ASP A 333 5.83 -13.26 -9.02
C ASP A 333 5.70 -14.36 -10.09
N SER A 334 5.88 -15.63 -9.71
CA SER A 334 5.68 -16.75 -10.64
C SER A 334 4.23 -16.83 -11.13
N LEU A 335 3.24 -16.56 -10.28
CA LEU A 335 1.84 -16.50 -10.70
C LEU A 335 1.60 -15.35 -11.69
N GLN A 336 2.19 -14.18 -11.45
CA GLN A 336 2.10 -13.02 -12.35
C GLN A 336 2.82 -13.27 -13.69
N THR A 337 3.89 -14.05 -13.72
CA THR A 337 4.65 -14.34 -14.95
C THR A 337 4.07 -15.50 -15.77
N TYR A 338 3.71 -16.61 -15.12
CA TYR A 338 3.39 -17.86 -15.83
C TYR A 338 1.92 -18.24 -15.81
N HIS A 339 1.14 -17.73 -14.85
CA HIS A 339 -0.27 -18.06 -14.66
C HIS A 339 -1.21 -16.90 -14.97
N ILE A 340 -0.72 -15.83 -15.58
CA ILE A 340 -1.55 -14.66 -15.90
C ILE A 340 -2.73 -15.02 -16.80
N LEU A 341 -2.54 -15.91 -17.78
CA LEU A 341 -3.62 -16.38 -18.65
C LEU A 341 -4.65 -17.21 -17.88
N ASP A 342 -4.21 -18.07 -16.97
CA ASP A 342 -5.11 -18.88 -16.15
C ASP A 342 -5.89 -17.99 -15.15
N ILE A 343 -5.25 -16.95 -14.62
CA ILE A 343 -5.89 -15.94 -13.77
C ILE A 343 -6.94 -15.18 -14.58
N MET A 344 -6.61 -14.76 -15.80
CA MET A 344 -7.54 -14.08 -16.70
C MET A 344 -8.74 -14.97 -17.04
N GLU A 345 -8.53 -16.25 -17.32
CA GLU A 345 -9.60 -17.23 -17.58
C GLU A 345 -10.47 -17.45 -16.32
N ALA A 346 -9.87 -17.63 -15.14
CA ALA A 346 -10.60 -17.80 -13.90
C ALA A 346 -11.40 -16.56 -13.47
N CYS A 347 -10.93 -15.38 -13.86
CA CYS A 347 -11.61 -14.10 -13.62
C CYS A 347 -12.59 -13.73 -14.74
N GLU A 348 -12.81 -14.60 -15.74
CA GLU A 348 -13.83 -14.37 -16.75
C GLU A 348 -15.22 -14.26 -16.08
N GLY A 349 -15.89 -13.12 -16.29
CA GLY A 349 -17.15 -12.79 -15.64
C GLY A 349 -17.04 -12.27 -14.20
N LEU A 350 -15.83 -12.17 -13.61
CA LEU A 350 -15.61 -11.55 -12.31
C LEU A 350 -15.07 -10.12 -12.49
N ASP A 351 -15.88 -9.12 -12.18
CA ASP A 351 -15.39 -7.75 -12.03
C ASP A 351 -14.62 -7.62 -10.71
N ILE A 352 -13.29 -7.53 -10.80
CA ILE A 352 -12.40 -7.40 -9.63
C ILE A 352 -12.67 -6.09 -8.88
N VAL A 353 -13.02 -5.03 -9.59
CA VAL A 353 -13.24 -3.69 -9.02
C VAL A 353 -14.54 -3.66 -8.24
N ASP A 354 -15.60 -4.24 -8.81
CA ASP A 354 -16.87 -4.41 -8.10
C ASP A 354 -16.71 -5.34 -6.90
N ALA A 355 -15.99 -6.47 -7.06
CA ALA A 355 -15.69 -7.37 -5.94
C ALA A 355 -15.00 -6.63 -4.79
N MET A 356 -13.97 -5.83 -5.09
CA MET A 356 -13.28 -5.00 -4.10
C MET A 356 -14.21 -3.97 -3.46
N SER A 357 -15.07 -3.33 -4.26
CA SER A 357 -16.05 -2.34 -3.82
C SER A 357 -17.05 -2.94 -2.83
N GLN A 358 -17.61 -4.10 -3.15
CA GLN A 358 -18.56 -4.83 -2.29
C GLN A 358 -17.89 -5.35 -1.02
N ILE A 359 -16.65 -5.87 -1.10
CA ILE A 359 -15.89 -6.32 0.06
C ILE A 359 -15.63 -5.16 1.03
N VAL A 360 -15.24 -3.99 0.52
CA VAL A 360 -14.98 -2.79 1.34
C VAL A 360 -16.28 -2.24 1.94
N LEU A 361 -17.36 -2.21 1.18
CA LEU A 361 -18.68 -1.80 1.68
C LEU A 361 -19.15 -2.75 2.79
N ALA A 362 -19.05 -4.06 2.59
CA ALA A 362 -19.37 -5.07 3.59
C ALA A 362 -18.51 -4.90 4.85
N GLU A 363 -17.20 -4.66 4.70
CA GLU A 363 -16.31 -4.40 5.82
C GLU A 363 -16.73 -3.18 6.64
N ILE A 364 -17.13 -2.08 5.98
CA ILE A 364 -17.62 -0.86 6.64
C ILE A 364 -18.95 -1.12 7.35
N LYS A 365 -19.91 -1.78 6.68
CA LYS A 365 -21.19 -2.13 7.28
C LYS A 365 -21.02 -3.09 8.48
N PHE A 366 -20.08 -4.02 8.40
CA PHE A 366 -19.83 -5.05 9.42
C PHE A 366 -19.02 -4.53 10.61
N PHE A 367 -17.90 -3.82 10.39
CA PHE A 367 -17.04 -3.32 11.47
C PHE A 367 -17.41 -1.94 11.98
N GLY A 368 -17.96 -1.09 11.12
CA GLY A 368 -18.16 0.30 11.46
C GLY A 368 -19.10 0.48 12.66
N LEU A 369 -20.09 -0.40 12.81
CA LEU A 369 -20.99 -0.45 13.96
C LEU A 369 -20.33 -0.99 15.24
N TYR A 370 -19.34 -1.88 15.12
CA TYR A 370 -18.55 -2.37 16.27
C TYR A 370 -17.53 -1.30 16.78
N SER A 371 -17.03 -0.47 15.87
CA SER A 371 -15.94 0.48 16.12
C SER A 371 -16.36 1.83 16.72
N PHE A 372 -17.64 2.02 17.06
CA PHE A 372 -18.17 3.27 17.62
C PHE A 372 -17.31 3.82 18.77
N HIS A 373 -16.76 2.94 19.59
CA HIS A 373 -15.94 3.29 20.76
C HIS A 373 -14.48 3.72 20.44
N SER A 374 -13.98 3.55 19.20
CA SER A 374 -12.60 3.90 18.83
C SER A 374 -12.52 4.76 17.56
N THR A 375 -12.32 6.07 17.76
CA THR A 375 -12.08 7.05 16.69
C THR A 375 -10.87 6.68 15.81
N ARG A 376 -9.83 6.07 16.40
CA ARG A 376 -8.60 5.68 15.70
C ARG A 376 -8.81 4.50 14.75
N LEU A 377 -9.62 3.50 15.13
CA LEU A 377 -9.95 2.38 14.26
C LEU A 377 -10.81 2.83 13.07
N ARG A 378 -11.80 3.69 13.34
CA ARG A 378 -12.62 4.33 12.29
C ARG A 378 -11.75 5.11 11.29
N TRP A 379 -10.84 5.94 11.78
CA TRP A 379 -9.91 6.67 10.91
C TRP A 379 -9.04 5.74 10.04
N ASN A 380 -8.55 4.64 10.61
CA ASN A 380 -7.73 3.68 9.87
C ASN A 380 -8.48 2.97 8.73
N LEU A 381 -9.79 2.74 8.88
CA LEU A 381 -10.66 2.18 7.85
C LEU A 381 -10.90 3.20 6.74
N LEU A 382 -11.28 4.43 7.10
CA LEU A 382 -11.69 5.46 6.17
C LEU A 382 -10.53 6.08 5.37
N LYS A 383 -9.35 6.26 5.98
CA LYS A 383 -8.19 6.87 5.31
C LYS A 383 -7.70 6.12 4.07
N LYS A 384 -8.13 4.87 3.88
CA LYS A 384 -7.74 4.01 2.75
C LYS A 384 -8.78 3.93 1.64
N LEU A 385 -9.91 4.61 1.76
CA LEU A 385 -10.93 4.70 0.69
C LEU A 385 -10.50 5.52 -0.54
N PRO A 386 -9.74 6.63 -0.42
CA PRO A 386 -9.41 7.48 -1.57
C PRO A 386 -8.83 6.77 -2.80
N PRO A 387 -7.87 5.82 -2.69
CA PRO A 387 -7.36 5.08 -3.84
C PRO A 387 -8.43 4.26 -4.57
N LEU A 388 -9.31 3.57 -3.83
CA LEU A 388 -10.39 2.77 -4.42
C LEU A 388 -11.40 3.66 -5.14
N LEU A 389 -11.83 4.75 -4.50
CA LEU A 389 -12.79 5.68 -5.09
C LEU A 389 -12.24 6.32 -6.37
N GLY A 390 -10.97 6.76 -6.36
CA GLY A 390 -10.31 7.32 -7.53
C GLY A 390 -10.15 6.31 -8.67
N TYR A 391 -9.97 5.03 -8.34
CA TYR A 391 -9.94 3.96 -9.33
C TYR A 391 -11.32 3.66 -9.91
N CYS A 392 -12.36 3.55 -9.06
CA CYS A 392 -13.75 3.39 -9.47
C CYS A 392 -14.21 4.50 -10.42
N GLN A 393 -13.80 5.74 -10.16
CA GLN A 393 -14.11 6.89 -11.03
C GLN A 393 -13.52 6.75 -12.44
N LYS A 394 -12.30 6.21 -12.55
CA LYS A 394 -11.60 6.03 -13.84
C LYS A 394 -12.20 4.89 -14.67
N GLU A 395 -12.59 3.81 -14.01
CA GLU A 395 -13.08 2.59 -14.66
C GLU A 395 -14.61 2.54 -14.80
N ALA A 396 -15.34 3.54 -14.30
CA ALA A 396 -16.80 3.57 -14.33
C ALA A 396 -17.34 3.46 -15.77
N ARG A 397 -18.09 2.39 -16.05
CA ARG A 397 -18.71 2.13 -17.36
C ARG A 397 -20.18 2.53 -17.43
N ASP A 398 -20.86 2.62 -16.29
CA ASP A 398 -22.29 2.93 -16.21
C ASP A 398 -22.66 3.68 -14.92
N ALA A 399 -23.95 4.04 -14.79
CA ALA A 399 -24.48 4.74 -13.64
C ALA A 399 -24.64 3.86 -12.38
N SER A 400 -24.33 2.56 -12.44
CA SER A 400 -24.44 1.67 -11.27
C SER A 400 -23.47 2.06 -10.17
N ILE A 401 -22.30 2.61 -10.54
CA ILE A 401 -21.30 3.11 -9.60
C ILE A 401 -21.81 4.23 -8.70
N PHE A 402 -22.79 5.02 -9.18
CA PHE A 402 -23.39 6.09 -8.39
C PHE A 402 -24.20 5.53 -7.22
N ARG A 403 -24.90 4.42 -7.42
CA ARG A 403 -25.63 3.73 -6.34
C ARG A 403 -24.68 3.16 -5.30
N PHE A 404 -23.55 2.61 -5.74
CA PHE A 404 -22.49 2.18 -4.83
C PHE A 404 -21.93 3.34 -3.99
N PHE A 405 -21.65 4.49 -4.60
CA PHE A 405 -21.18 5.66 -3.85
C PHE A 405 -22.22 6.17 -2.85
N ASP A 406 -23.52 6.13 -3.18
CA ASP A 406 -24.59 6.48 -2.25
C ASP A 406 -24.63 5.54 -1.04
N GLU A 407 -24.59 4.24 -1.29
CA GLU A 407 -24.64 3.25 -0.21
C GLU A 407 -23.37 3.27 0.65
N LEU A 408 -22.21 3.51 0.03
CA LEU A 408 -20.96 3.68 0.74
C LEU A 408 -20.94 4.96 1.57
N ASP A 409 -21.40 6.09 1.03
CA ASP A 409 -21.53 7.34 1.80
C ASP A 409 -22.46 7.12 3.00
N HIS A 410 -23.61 6.50 2.78
CA HIS A 410 -24.56 6.14 3.83
C HIS A 410 -23.92 5.31 4.95
N ALA A 411 -23.22 4.22 4.59
CA ALA A 411 -22.54 3.37 5.55
C ALA A 411 -21.42 4.13 6.30
N VAL A 412 -20.61 4.91 5.58
CA VAL A 412 -19.54 5.74 6.15
C VAL A 412 -20.08 6.78 7.15
N LEU A 413 -21.20 7.42 6.84
CA LEU A 413 -21.84 8.40 7.73
C LEU A 413 -22.40 7.72 8.99
N CYS A 414 -23.12 6.60 8.82
CA CYS A 414 -23.71 5.86 9.94
C CYS A 414 -22.64 5.46 10.98
N ILE A 415 -21.48 4.99 10.54
CA ILE A 415 -20.40 4.53 11.44
C ILE A 415 -19.66 5.68 12.12
N GLN A 416 -19.83 6.90 11.61
CA GLN A 416 -19.37 8.13 12.25
C GLN A 416 -20.38 8.66 13.27
N GLY A 417 -21.50 7.95 13.50
CA GLY A 417 -22.59 8.35 14.39
C GLY A 417 -23.58 9.30 13.73
N LEU A 418 -23.56 9.39 12.41
CA LEU A 418 -24.39 10.28 11.62
C LEU A 418 -25.39 9.39 10.89
N SER A 419 -26.48 9.03 11.58
CA SER A 419 -27.54 8.22 11.00
C SER A 419 -28.51 9.11 10.21
N PRO A 420 -28.93 8.72 8.99
CA PRO A 420 -29.98 9.40 8.25
C PRO A 420 -31.41 8.95 8.61
N LEU A 421 -31.64 8.40 9.82
CA LEU A 421 -32.96 7.89 10.22
C LEU A 421 -34.05 8.98 10.26
N GLN A 422 -34.89 8.94 9.23
CA GLN A 422 -36.36 8.95 9.19
C GLN A 422 -37.12 9.91 10.13
N ASP A 423 -37.95 10.75 9.48
CA ASP A 423 -39.12 11.45 10.01
C ASP A 423 -38.92 12.52 11.08
N GLN A 424 -38.28 13.62 10.67
CA GLN A 424 -38.95 14.92 10.76
C GLN A 424 -38.79 15.63 9.43
N GLN A 425 -39.88 16.21 8.89
CA GLN A 425 -40.02 16.82 7.57
C GLN A 425 -38.99 17.90 7.16
N ASN A 426 -37.88 18.10 7.89
CA ASN A 426 -36.97 19.22 7.69
C ASN A 426 -35.45 18.93 7.79
N GLN A 427 -34.96 17.68 7.92
CA GLN A 427 -33.50 17.44 7.93
C GLN A 427 -33.06 16.36 6.91
N LEU A 428 -32.07 16.74 6.09
CA LEU A 428 -31.50 15.97 4.98
C LEU A 428 -30.26 15.13 5.40
N PRO A 429 -29.85 14.13 4.60
CA PRO A 429 -28.92 13.07 4.99
C PRO A 429 -27.43 13.46 4.98
N VAL A 430 -27.10 14.75 4.94
CA VAL A 430 -25.71 15.22 4.92
C VAL A 430 -25.45 15.97 6.21
N TYR A 431 -25.00 15.24 7.23
CA TYR A 431 -24.61 15.83 8.52
C TYR A 431 -23.21 16.40 8.39
N ILE A 432 -23.11 17.72 8.42
CA ILE A 432 -21.84 18.41 8.51
C ILE A 432 -21.78 19.04 9.89
N SER A 433 -20.70 18.79 10.62
CA SER A 433 -20.60 19.21 12.02
C SER A 433 -20.91 20.70 12.16
N GLY A 434 -21.69 21.07 13.18
CA GLY A 434 -22.00 22.48 13.50
C GLY A 434 -20.78 23.33 13.87
N THR A 435 -19.57 22.74 13.86
CA THR A 435 -18.30 23.41 14.18
C THR A 435 -17.55 23.95 12.96
N GLY A 436 -18.11 23.85 11.75
CA GLY A 436 -17.60 24.57 10.56
C GLY A 436 -16.21 24.14 10.08
N HIS A 437 -15.74 22.94 10.45
CA HIS A 437 -14.46 22.40 10.04
C HIS A 437 -14.64 21.32 8.98
N PHE A 438 -14.24 21.63 7.75
CA PHE A 438 -14.05 20.65 6.70
C PHE A 438 -12.55 20.52 6.47
N THR A 439 -11.94 19.43 6.92
CA THR A 439 -10.68 18.97 6.33
C THR A 439 -10.65 17.45 6.32
N PRO A 440 -9.97 16.85 5.33
CA PRO A 440 -9.52 15.45 5.41
C PRO A 440 -8.61 15.18 6.62
N SER A 441 -8.38 16.12 7.53
CA SER A 441 -7.54 15.97 8.72
C SER A 441 -8.29 16.11 10.05
N ALA A 442 -9.60 16.42 10.08
CA ALA A 442 -10.33 16.59 11.33
C ALA A 442 -11.75 15.98 11.30
N CYS A 443 -11.86 14.77 11.87
CA CYS A 443 -13.06 14.14 12.45
C CYS A 443 -14.26 13.75 11.56
N TYR A 444 -14.30 14.08 10.27
CA TYR A 444 -15.42 13.70 9.37
C TYR A 444 -14.95 13.33 7.96
N PHE A 445 -15.43 12.21 7.41
CA PHE A 445 -15.21 11.79 6.03
C PHE A 445 -16.55 11.51 5.35
N SER A 446 -16.79 12.10 4.18
CA SER A 446 -17.96 11.82 3.33
C SER A 446 -17.47 11.45 1.94
N VAL A 447 -17.96 10.33 1.43
CA VAL A 447 -17.71 9.87 0.06
C VAL A 447 -18.28 10.89 -0.93
N PHE A 448 -19.47 11.43 -0.67
CA PHE A 448 -20.08 12.45 -1.52
C PHE A 448 -19.16 13.66 -1.72
N HIS A 449 -18.67 14.24 -0.62
CA HIS A 449 -17.78 15.41 -0.70
C HIS A 449 -16.40 15.07 -1.26
N TRP A 450 -15.86 13.89 -0.93
CA TRP A 450 -14.58 13.44 -1.49
C TRP A 450 -14.66 13.29 -3.01
N VAL A 451 -15.75 12.69 -3.52
CA VAL A 451 -15.98 12.48 -4.96
C VAL A 451 -16.16 13.81 -5.70
N ILE A 452 -16.77 14.82 -5.05
CA ILE A 452 -16.81 16.20 -5.56
C ILE A 452 -15.39 16.79 -5.58
N TYR A 453 -14.65 16.68 -4.48
CA TYR A 453 -13.29 17.19 -4.41
C TYR A 453 -12.37 16.58 -5.50
N THR A 454 -12.59 15.34 -5.91
CA THR A 454 -11.83 14.70 -7.01
C THR A 454 -12.42 14.88 -8.41
N GLN A 455 -13.30 15.86 -8.62
CA GLN A 455 -13.81 16.26 -9.96
C GLN A 455 -14.74 15.26 -10.66
N TYR A 456 -15.49 14.42 -9.93
CA TYR A 456 -16.42 13.49 -10.58
C TYR A 456 -17.79 14.13 -10.91
N VAL A 457 -17.81 14.88 -12.02
CA VAL A 457 -18.94 15.68 -12.51
C VAL A 457 -20.23 14.87 -12.67
N GLY A 458 -20.14 13.65 -13.20
CA GLY A 458 -21.31 12.80 -13.46
C GLY A 458 -22.08 12.45 -12.18
N TYR A 459 -21.37 12.19 -11.08
CA TYR A 459 -21.97 11.87 -9.80
C TYR A 459 -22.65 13.09 -9.15
N LEU A 460 -22.05 14.28 -9.23
CA LEU A 460 -22.69 15.50 -8.73
C LEU A 460 -24.01 15.78 -9.47
N ARG A 461 -24.01 15.66 -10.80
CA ARG A 461 -25.24 15.81 -11.61
C ARG A 461 -26.31 14.81 -11.18
N TYR A 462 -25.93 13.54 -11.04
CA TYR A 462 -26.83 12.49 -10.55
C TYR A 462 -27.44 12.84 -9.19
N LYS A 463 -26.63 13.28 -8.22
CA LYS A 463 -27.09 13.63 -6.87
C LYS A 463 -28.04 14.83 -6.85
N ILE A 464 -27.76 15.88 -7.63
CA ILE A 464 -28.63 17.05 -7.74
C ILE A 464 -29.99 16.67 -8.34
N LEU A 465 -30.01 15.80 -9.36
CA LEU A 465 -31.25 15.31 -9.96
C LEU A 465 -32.10 14.49 -8.98
N GLN A 466 -31.47 13.69 -8.12
CA GLN A 466 -32.18 12.91 -7.09
C GLN A 466 -32.63 13.76 -5.91
N TYR A 467 -31.81 14.74 -5.50
CA TYR A 467 -32.02 15.55 -4.30
C TYR A 467 -31.79 17.04 -4.58
N SER A 468 -32.77 17.70 -5.19
CA SER A 468 -32.69 19.13 -5.54
C SER A 468 -32.40 20.04 -4.34
N ARG A 469 -32.80 19.63 -3.13
CA ARG A 469 -32.55 20.38 -1.90
C ARG A 469 -31.04 20.51 -1.56
N LEU A 470 -30.15 19.70 -2.15
CA LEU A 470 -28.69 19.85 -1.99
C LEU A 470 -28.17 21.23 -2.46
N VAL A 471 -28.80 21.80 -3.49
CA VAL A 471 -28.40 23.10 -4.07
C VAL A 471 -29.37 24.23 -3.70
N LEU A 472 -30.56 23.90 -3.20
CA LEU A 472 -31.54 24.89 -2.74
C LEU A 472 -31.40 25.24 -1.25
N ASP A 473 -30.88 24.31 -0.44
CA ASP A 473 -30.57 24.57 0.97
C ASP A 473 -29.21 25.27 1.09
N LYS A 474 -29.22 26.49 1.63
CA LYS A 474 -28.02 27.33 1.69
C LYS A 474 -26.88 26.69 2.47
N PHE A 475 -27.18 25.97 3.55
CA PHE A 475 -26.16 25.30 4.35
C PHE A 475 -25.48 24.18 3.54
N GLN A 476 -26.27 23.33 2.90
CA GLN A 476 -25.75 22.23 2.07
C GLN A 476 -24.97 22.75 0.87
N PHE A 477 -25.52 23.75 0.19
CA PHE A 477 -24.90 24.29 -1.01
C PHE A 477 -23.59 25.00 -0.70
N THR A 478 -23.48 25.66 0.47
CA THR A 478 -22.21 26.26 0.92
C THR A 478 -21.11 25.21 1.00
N HIS A 479 -21.38 24.00 1.52
CA HIS A 479 -20.38 22.93 1.65
C HIS A 479 -20.01 22.29 0.32
N ILE A 480 -20.97 22.14 -0.60
CA ILE A 480 -20.70 21.71 -1.98
C ILE A 480 -19.78 22.73 -2.66
N LEU A 481 -20.09 24.03 -2.57
CA LEU A 481 -19.25 25.10 -3.11
C LEU A 481 -17.85 25.09 -2.47
N ALA A 482 -17.78 24.86 -1.16
CA ALA A 482 -16.53 24.73 -0.43
C ALA A 482 -15.62 23.66 -1.08
N CYS A 483 -16.14 22.46 -1.31
CA CYS A 483 -15.40 21.35 -1.94
C CYS A 483 -15.02 21.65 -3.39
N ILE A 484 -15.91 22.28 -4.15
CA ILE A 484 -15.65 22.68 -5.55
C ILE A 484 -14.50 23.69 -5.59
N ILE A 485 -14.52 24.69 -4.71
CA ILE A 485 -13.49 25.74 -4.63
C ILE A 485 -12.13 25.16 -4.23
N GLU A 486 -12.09 24.25 -3.24
CA GLU A 486 -10.86 23.53 -2.90
C GLU A 486 -10.34 22.70 -4.08
N SER A 487 -11.24 22.01 -4.78
CA SER A 487 -10.87 21.23 -5.95
C SER A 487 -10.31 22.10 -7.08
N ILE A 488 -10.90 23.27 -7.32
CA ILE A 488 -10.39 24.25 -8.29
C ILE A 488 -9.04 24.79 -7.84
N TYR A 489 -8.87 25.10 -6.54
CA TYR A 489 -7.58 25.54 -6.00
C TYR A 489 -6.46 24.52 -6.30
N ASP A 490 -6.75 23.24 -6.11
CA ASP A 490 -5.75 22.18 -6.29
C ASP A 490 -5.52 21.82 -7.78
N THR A 491 -6.56 21.82 -8.61
CA THR A 491 -6.51 21.26 -9.98
C THR A 491 -6.63 22.27 -11.12
N GLY A 492 -7.19 23.46 -10.86
CA GLY A 492 -7.55 24.45 -11.89
C GLY A 492 -8.79 24.08 -12.72
N ASN A 493 -9.43 22.92 -12.47
CA ASN A 493 -10.56 22.45 -13.24
C ASN A 493 -11.90 23.03 -12.72
N VAL A 494 -12.58 23.80 -13.56
CA VAL A 494 -13.86 24.48 -13.24
C VAL A 494 -15.12 23.71 -13.68
N GLU A 495 -15.00 22.48 -14.19
CA GLU A 495 -16.15 21.73 -14.72
C GLU A 495 -17.27 21.50 -13.71
N LEU A 496 -16.93 21.24 -12.44
CA LEU A 496 -17.94 21.14 -11.38
C LEU A 496 -18.71 22.44 -11.16
N LEU A 497 -18.07 23.59 -11.39
CA LEU A 497 -18.71 24.90 -11.26
C LEU A 497 -19.82 25.07 -12.30
N ARG A 498 -19.64 24.54 -13.52
CA ARG A 498 -20.67 24.53 -14.57
C ARG A 498 -21.93 23.75 -14.18
N VAL A 499 -21.79 22.74 -13.31
CA VAL A 499 -22.94 21.96 -12.82
C VAL A 499 -23.80 22.80 -11.88
N VAL A 500 -23.15 23.62 -11.05
CA VAL A 500 -23.82 24.36 -9.98
C VAL A 500 -24.11 25.83 -10.32
N GLU A 501 -23.56 26.33 -11.43
CA GLU A 501 -23.78 27.68 -11.96
C GLU A 501 -25.25 28.14 -11.90
N PRO A 502 -26.25 27.34 -12.33
CA PRO A 502 -27.65 27.78 -12.32
C PRO A 502 -28.21 28.08 -10.93
N TYR A 503 -27.54 27.65 -9.86
CA TYR A 503 -27.99 27.80 -8.47
C TYR A 503 -27.24 28.91 -7.72
N LEU A 504 -26.20 29.50 -8.32
CA LEU A 504 -25.38 30.55 -7.69
C LEU A 504 -26.17 31.84 -7.40
N GLU A 505 -27.11 32.21 -8.26
CA GLU A 505 -27.93 33.41 -8.09
C GLU A 505 -28.84 33.31 -6.83
N GLY A 506 -29.46 32.14 -6.62
CA GLY A 506 -30.25 31.88 -5.42
C GLY A 506 -29.40 31.85 -4.14
N PHE A 507 -28.14 31.43 -4.25
CA PHE A 507 -27.19 31.43 -3.12
C PHE A 507 -26.76 32.83 -2.69
N ALA A 508 -26.54 33.72 -3.65
CA ALA A 508 -26.12 35.10 -3.41
C ALA A 508 -27.13 35.90 -2.57
N GLN A 509 -28.39 35.45 -2.53
CA GLN A 509 -29.46 36.05 -1.76
C GLN A 509 -29.46 35.48 -0.31
N GLY A 510 -29.28 36.36 0.69
CA GLY A 510 -29.31 36.03 2.13
C GLY A 510 -27.95 36.09 2.85
N GLN A 511 -27.93 35.86 4.17
CA GLN A 511 -26.68 35.90 4.96
C GLN A 511 -25.69 34.80 4.54
N HIS A 512 -24.40 35.16 4.44
CA HIS A 512 -23.32 34.23 4.08
C HIS A 512 -22.84 33.46 5.31
N MET A 513 -22.55 32.16 5.14
CA MET A 513 -21.99 31.31 6.18
C MET A 513 -20.46 31.30 6.10
N GLU A 514 -19.79 31.51 7.23
CA GLU A 514 -18.35 31.31 7.34
C GLU A 514 -18.04 29.82 7.54
N ILE A 515 -17.41 29.18 6.55
CA ILE A 515 -16.79 27.86 6.69
C ILE A 515 -15.28 28.09 6.78
N THR A 516 -14.64 27.57 7.84
CA THR A 516 -13.20 27.75 8.09
C THR A 516 -12.44 26.44 7.87
N TYR A 517 -11.43 26.51 7.02
CA TYR A 517 -10.53 25.40 6.72
C TYR A 517 -9.34 25.36 7.67
N ILE A 518 -8.98 24.17 8.19
CA ILE A 518 -7.80 23.95 9.04
C ILE A 518 -6.83 23.01 8.32
N LYS A 519 -6.07 23.52 7.36
CA LYS A 519 -4.97 22.76 6.75
C LYS A 519 -3.64 23.48 6.96
N GLY A 520 -3.06 23.34 8.14
CA GLY A 520 -1.66 23.67 8.46
C GLY A 520 -1.22 25.13 8.30
N TRP A 521 -2.09 26.02 7.83
CA TRP A 521 -1.90 27.46 7.66
C TRP A 521 -3.13 28.16 8.26
N SER A 522 -2.99 29.42 8.68
CA SER A 522 -4.00 30.24 9.36
C SER A 522 -5.43 30.06 8.81
N GLN A 523 -6.44 30.04 9.69
CA GLN A 523 -7.88 29.96 9.37
C GLN A 523 -8.24 30.74 8.09
N THR A 524 -8.49 30.04 6.98
CA THR A 524 -8.98 30.65 5.74
C THR A 524 -10.46 30.30 5.54
N ASN A 525 -11.27 31.30 5.19
CA ASN A 525 -12.68 31.10 4.83
C ASN A 525 -12.83 30.75 3.33
N ILE A 526 -14.00 30.26 2.93
CA ILE A 526 -14.31 29.89 1.53
C ILE A 526 -13.94 30.98 0.52
N LEU A 527 -14.22 32.24 0.84
CA LEU A 527 -13.91 33.38 -0.03
C LEU A 527 -12.40 33.53 -0.24
N ASN A 528 -11.60 33.42 0.81
CA ASN A 528 -10.14 33.48 0.72
C ASN A 528 -9.59 32.35 -0.14
N THR A 529 -10.10 31.12 0.02
CA THR A 529 -9.70 29.99 -0.82
C THR A 529 -10.06 30.23 -2.28
N ALA A 530 -11.26 30.79 -2.56
CA ALA A 530 -11.67 31.13 -3.92
C ALA A 530 -10.79 32.24 -4.54
N LEU A 531 -10.41 33.26 -3.78
CA LEU A 531 -9.50 34.30 -4.25
C LEU A 531 -8.09 33.75 -4.53
N LEU A 532 -7.58 32.89 -3.65
CA LEU A 532 -6.29 32.22 -3.86
C LEU A 532 -6.28 31.31 -5.09
N ALA A 533 -7.37 30.58 -5.32
CA ALA A 533 -7.54 29.75 -6.52
C ALA A 533 -7.59 30.61 -7.79
N ALA A 534 -8.26 31.77 -7.73
CA ALA A 534 -8.26 32.74 -8.82
C ALA A 534 -6.82 33.18 -9.13
N LEU A 535 -6.08 33.68 -8.13
CA LEU A 535 -4.71 34.14 -8.31
C LEU A 535 -3.80 33.06 -8.92
N LYS A 536 -4.02 31.79 -8.56
CA LYS A 536 -3.23 30.66 -9.05
C LYS A 536 -3.54 30.28 -10.51
N TRP A 537 -4.80 30.31 -10.94
CA TRP A 537 -5.23 29.71 -12.21
C TRP A 537 -5.79 30.69 -13.25
N LEU A 538 -6.04 31.96 -12.89
CA LEU A 538 -6.66 32.96 -13.76
C LEU A 538 -5.96 33.12 -15.12
N ALA A 539 -4.64 32.99 -15.19
CA ALA A 539 -3.90 33.11 -16.45
C ALA A 539 -4.25 31.97 -17.44
N ASP A 540 -4.54 30.79 -16.92
CA ASP A 540 -4.67 29.55 -17.68
C ASP A 540 -6.13 29.27 -18.10
N LEU A 541 -7.11 29.89 -17.43
CA LEU A 541 -8.53 29.72 -17.73
C LEU A 541 -8.92 30.29 -19.11
N SER A 542 -9.86 29.62 -19.79
CA SER A 542 -10.46 30.15 -21.03
C SER A 542 -11.33 31.39 -20.73
N PRO A 543 -11.64 32.23 -21.73
CA PRO A 543 -12.54 33.37 -21.51
C PRO A 543 -13.89 32.99 -20.90
N ALA A 544 -14.46 31.85 -21.31
CA ALA A 544 -15.72 31.34 -20.76
C ALA A 544 -15.56 30.88 -19.30
N ASP A 545 -14.45 30.21 -18.97
CA ASP A 545 -14.15 29.76 -17.61
C ASP A 545 -13.90 30.94 -16.67
N LYS A 546 -13.27 32.01 -17.16
CA LYS A 546 -13.08 33.27 -16.42
C LYS A 546 -14.43 33.90 -16.06
N THR A 547 -15.36 34.00 -17.01
CA THR A 547 -16.70 34.52 -16.75
C THR A 547 -17.45 33.67 -15.73
N LEU A 548 -17.37 32.35 -15.86
CA LEU A 548 -17.97 31.41 -14.92
C LEU A 548 -17.40 31.58 -13.50
N TYR A 549 -16.07 31.65 -13.39
CA TYR A 549 -15.40 31.81 -12.11
C TYR A 549 -15.67 33.19 -11.47
N ALA A 550 -15.81 34.23 -12.29
CA ALA A 550 -16.21 35.54 -11.79
C ALA A 550 -17.63 35.54 -11.21
N THR A 551 -18.56 34.82 -11.84
CA THR A 551 -19.93 34.65 -11.34
C THR A 551 -19.96 34.00 -9.96
N LEU A 552 -19.07 33.03 -9.71
CA LEU A 552 -18.86 32.44 -8.39
C LEU A 552 -18.38 33.48 -7.37
N LEU A 553 -17.35 34.27 -7.71
CA LEU A 553 -16.82 35.29 -6.79
C LEU A 553 -17.86 36.35 -6.43
N GLU A 554 -18.66 36.81 -7.39
CA GLU A 554 -19.77 37.74 -7.14
C GLU A 554 -20.82 37.12 -6.19
N SER A 555 -21.15 35.85 -6.40
CA SER A 555 -22.10 35.13 -5.57
C SER A 555 -21.61 34.96 -4.12
N LEU A 556 -20.30 34.76 -3.91
CA LEU A 556 -19.68 34.68 -2.58
C LEU A 556 -19.59 36.05 -1.88
N LEU A 557 -19.41 37.14 -2.64
CA LEU A 557 -19.33 38.50 -2.09
C LEU A 557 -20.70 39.07 -1.73
N GLY A 558 -21.78 38.51 -2.28
CA GLY A 558 -23.17 38.91 -1.99
C GLY A 558 -23.62 40.18 -2.72
N SER A 559 -24.94 40.33 -2.84
CA SER A 559 -25.61 41.42 -3.57
C SER A 559 -25.40 42.83 -2.98
N SER A 560 -24.68 42.99 -1.86
CA SER A 560 -24.46 44.29 -1.22
C SER A 560 -23.33 45.11 -1.85
N THR A 561 -22.56 44.55 -2.79
CA THR A 561 -21.46 45.30 -3.42
C THR A 561 -21.80 45.92 -4.76
N GLY A 562 -22.88 45.50 -5.45
CA GLY A 562 -23.43 46.20 -6.62
C GLY A 562 -22.42 46.67 -7.68
N ILE A 563 -21.26 46.02 -7.83
CA ILE A 563 -20.16 46.51 -8.65
C ILE A 563 -19.51 45.33 -9.41
N PRO A 564 -19.51 45.34 -10.76
CA PRO A 564 -18.92 44.32 -11.64
C PRO A 564 -17.38 44.17 -11.58
N TRP A 565 -16.72 44.66 -10.52
CA TRP A 565 -15.25 44.72 -10.47
C TRP A 565 -14.62 43.34 -10.42
N ALA A 566 -15.28 42.33 -9.83
CA ALA A 566 -14.77 40.96 -9.80
C ALA A 566 -14.79 40.34 -11.20
N ILE A 567 -15.90 40.49 -11.95
CA ILE A 567 -15.97 40.16 -13.38
C ILE A 567 -14.90 40.93 -14.16
N GLN A 568 -14.78 42.24 -13.96
CA GLN A 568 -13.81 43.04 -14.70
C GLN A 568 -12.36 42.67 -14.36
N ALA A 569 -12.02 42.40 -13.10
CA ALA A 569 -10.68 42.02 -12.64
C ALA A 569 -10.29 40.62 -13.14
N VAL A 570 -11.22 39.67 -13.14
CA VAL A 570 -10.98 38.30 -13.63
C VAL A 570 -10.91 38.26 -15.16
N THR A 571 -11.80 38.96 -15.86
CA THR A 571 -11.87 38.95 -17.33
C THR A 571 -10.76 39.77 -17.99
N SER A 572 -10.24 40.81 -17.32
CA SER A 572 -9.14 41.64 -17.82
C SER A 572 -7.75 41.04 -17.58
N TYR A 573 -7.62 39.95 -16.81
CA TYR A 573 -6.34 39.35 -16.46
C TYR A 573 -5.65 38.74 -17.71
N PRO A 574 -4.50 39.28 -18.17
CA PRO A 574 -3.87 38.89 -19.42
C PRO A 574 -3.10 37.56 -19.31
N ARG A 575 -3.03 36.80 -20.41
CA ARG A 575 -2.36 35.48 -20.51
C ARG A 575 -0.83 35.52 -20.38
N HIS A 576 -0.22 36.70 -20.33
CA HIS A 576 1.22 36.86 -20.23
C HIS A 576 1.56 37.82 -19.11
N ASN A 577 1.97 37.27 -17.96
CA ASN A 577 2.96 37.89 -17.07
C ASN A 577 3.49 36.83 -16.10
N THR A 578 4.51 36.09 -16.54
CA THR A 578 5.53 35.53 -15.66
C THR A 578 6.41 36.68 -15.18
N ALA A 579 5.95 37.48 -14.23
CA ALA A 579 6.82 38.35 -13.42
C ALA A 579 6.04 38.92 -12.24
N THR A 580 6.65 38.79 -11.05
CA THR A 580 6.38 39.53 -9.80
C THR A 580 5.06 39.26 -9.07
N LEU A 581 5.09 38.24 -8.21
CA LEU A 581 4.37 38.23 -6.94
C LEU A 581 5.31 38.79 -5.86
N GLN A 582 4.97 39.96 -5.31
CA GLN A 582 5.43 40.46 -4.02
C GLN A 582 4.23 40.49 -3.08
#